data_AF-A0A8S3JY52-F1
#
_entry.id   AF-A0A8S3JY52-F1
#
_cell.length_a   1.000
_cell.length_b   1.000
_cell.length_c   1.000
_cell.angle_alpha   90.00
_cell.angle_beta   90.00
_cell.angle_gamma   90.00
#
_symmetry.space_group_name_H-M   'P 1'
#
loop_
_entity.id
_entity.type
_entity.pdbx_description
1 polymer ?
#
loop_
_entity_poly.entity_id
_entity_poly.type
_entity_poly.pdbx_seq_one_letter_code
_entity_poly.pdbx_strand_id
1 'polypeptide(L)' 'MLKNNISNMVPMIVIGGVINWAFSGFLCTKVPFPLTYRFKPMLQRGVELATLDAS' A
#
# COMPACT_ATOMS: atom_id res chain seq x y z
N MET A 1 29.02 1.27 0.32
CA MET A 1 27.92 0.83 -0.58
C MET A 1 26.58 0.76 0.16
N LEU A 2 26.52 0.27 1.41
CA LEU A 2 25.27 0.22 2.19
C LEU A 2 24.67 1.61 2.54
N LYS A 3 25.52 2.60 2.86
CA LYS A 3 25.08 3.97 3.23
C LYS A 3 24.23 4.64 2.15
N ASN A 4 24.55 4.42 0.87
CA ASN A 4 23.82 5.00 -0.25
C ASN A 4 22.48 4.28 -0.50
N ASN A 5 22.42 2.96 -0.28
CA ASN A 5 21.17 2.21 -0.37
C ASN A 5 20.19 2.62 0.74
N ILE A 6 20.69 2.80 1.97
CA ILE A 6 19.87 3.24 3.10
C ILE A 6 19.37 4.67 2.90
N SER A 7 20.21 5.60 2.41
CA SER A 7 19.77 6.99 2.18
C SER A 7 18.67 7.12 1.14
N ASN A 8 18.56 6.17 0.20
CA ASN A 8 17.48 6.15 -0.80
C ASN A 8 16.22 5.41 -0.30
N MET A 9 16.39 4.36 0.51
CA MET A 9 15.27 3.55 1.01
C MET A 9 14.48 4.25 2.12
N VAL A 10 15.18 4.94 3.04
CA VAL A 10 14.54 5.58 4.20
C VAL A 10 13.49 6.63 3.80
N PRO A 11 13.77 7.56 2.87
CA PRO A 11 12.78 8.54 2.42
C PRO A 11 11.54 7.87 1.80
N MET A 12 11.72 6.81 1.01
CA MET A 12 10.63 6.11 0.33
C MET A 12 9.65 5.47 1.33
N ILE A 13 10.16 4.84 2.39
CA ILE A 13 9.33 4.24 3.44
C ILE A 13 8.58 5.30 4.24
N VAL A 14 9.25 6.40 4.60
CA VAL A 14 8.64 7.50 5.35
C VAL A 14 7.49 8.13 4.55
N ILE A 15 7.72 8.45 3.28
CA ILE A 15 6.69 9.02 2.40
C ILE A 15 5.51 8.05 2.25
N GLY A 16 5.78 6.75 2.06
CA GLY A 16 4.73 5.73 2.00
C GLY A 16 3.89 5.67 3.28
N GLY A 17 4.52 5.83 4.45
CA GLY A 17 3.82 5.92 5.73
C GLY A 17 2.94 7.17 5.85
N VAL A 18 3.44 8.34 5.43
CA VAL A 18 2.67 9.59 5.44
C VAL A 18 1.45 9.50 4.51
N ILE A 19 1.62 8.92 3.32
CA ILE A 19 0.51 8.70 2.38
C ILE A 19 -0.53 7.76 3.01
N ASN A 20 -0.09 6.65 3.62
CA ASN A 20 -1.02 5.71 4.27
C ASN A 20 -1.78 6.36 5.43
N TRP A 21 -1.14 7.28 6.17
CA TRP A 21 -1.80 8.02 7.26
C TRP A 21 -2.78 9.09 6.75
N ALA A 22 -2.38 9.89 5.75
CA ALA A 22 -3.19 10.98 5.22
C ALA A 22 -4.36 10.49 4.36
N PHE A 23 -4.19 9.39 3.62
CA PHE A 23 -5.14 8.87 2.63
C PHE A 23 -5.67 7.48 3.01
N SER A 24 -6.10 7.32 4.26
CA SER A 24 -6.73 6.08 4.75
C SER A 24 -8.25 6.11 4.61
N GLY A 25 -8.88 4.96 4.37
CA GLY A 25 -10.34 4.80 4.45
C GLY A 25 -11.12 4.92 3.13
N PHE A 26 -10.44 4.99 1.98
CA PHE A 26 -11.08 5.02 0.66
C PHE A 26 -10.33 4.17 -0.38
N LEU A 27 -10.99 3.87 -1.51
CA LEU A 27 -10.39 3.18 -2.65
C LEU A 27 -9.84 4.19 -3.66
N CYS A 28 -8.60 3.98 -4.12
CA CYS A 28 -7.97 4.86 -5.11
C CYS A 28 -8.28 4.47 -6.56
N THR A 29 -8.06 3.19 -6.92
CA THR A 29 -8.20 2.70 -8.28
C THR A 29 -8.35 1.18 -8.28
N LYS A 30 -8.85 0.63 -9.39
CA LYS A 30 -8.94 -0.81 -9.66
C LYS A 30 -7.84 -1.21 -10.64
N VAL A 31 -7.04 -2.21 -10.34
CA VAL A 31 -6.05 -2.74 -11.29
C VAL A 31 -6.71 -3.66 -12.33
N PRO A 32 -6.23 -3.69 -13.58
CA PRO A 32 -6.87 -4.43 -14.68
C PRO A 32 -6.55 -5.94 -14.67
N PHE A 33 -5.85 -6.45 -13.66
CA PHE A 33 -5.45 -7.85 -13.55
C PHE A 33 -5.88 -8.46 -12.20
N PRO A 34 -6.16 -9.77 -12.15
CA PRO A 34 -6.58 -10.42 -10.91
C PRO A 34 -5.42 -10.52 -9.91
N LEU A 35 -5.68 -10.14 -8.66
CA LEU A 35 -4.76 -10.30 -7.53
C LEU A 35 -5.22 -11.44 -6.62
N THR A 36 -4.27 -12.12 -5.96
CA THR A 36 -4.62 -13.14 -4.96
C THR A 36 -5.07 -12.48 -3.66
N TYR A 37 -5.99 -13.14 -2.95
CA TYR A 37 -6.57 -12.63 -1.70
C TYR A 37 -5.54 -12.31 -0.59
N ARG A 38 -4.33 -12.88 -0.66
CA ARG A 38 -3.24 -12.61 0.30
C ARG A 38 -2.68 -11.20 0.20
N PHE A 39 -2.86 -10.50 -0.93
CA PHE A 39 -2.46 -9.10 -1.09
C PHE A 39 -3.48 -8.11 -0.51
N LYS A 40 -4.72 -8.55 -0.24
CA LYS A 40 -5.79 -7.69 0.31
C LYS A 40 -5.36 -6.92 1.57
N PRO A 41 -4.81 -7.54 2.64
CA PRO A 41 -4.36 -6.79 3.82
C PRO A 41 -3.18 -5.86 3.57
N MET A 42 -2.45 -6.02 2.46
CA MET A 42 -1.36 -5.12 2.07
C MET A 42 -1.88 -3.90 1.29
N LEU A 43 -2.84 -4.10 0.39
CA LEU A 43 -3.33 -3.06 -0.53
C LEU A 43 -4.53 -2.27 0.01
N GLN A 44 -5.42 -2.91 0.77
CA GLN A 44 -6.67 -2.31 1.28
C GLN A 44 -6.59 -2.03 2.79
N ARG A 45 -5.48 -1.47 3.24
CA ARG A 45 -5.32 -1.06 4.66
C ARG A 45 -6.28 0.08 4.96
N GLY A 46 -7.13 -0.09 5.98
CA GLY A 46 -8.12 0.92 6.40
C GLY A 46 -9.50 0.77 5.75
N VAL A 47 -9.75 -0.31 4.98
CA VAL A 47 -11.05 -0.60 4.37
C VAL A 47 -11.58 -1.94 4.87
N GLU A 48 -12.68 -1.93 5.62
CA GLU A 48 -13.26 -3.14 6.26
C GLU A 48 -14.40 -3.78 5.45
N LEU A 49 -14.19 -3.99 4.14
CA LEU A 49 -15.15 -4.73 3.32
C LEU A 49 -14.67 -6.16 3.07
N ALA A 50 -15.26 -7.13 3.77
CA ALA A 50 -14.89 -8.55 3.68
C ALA A 50 -15.07 -9.13 2.25
N THR A 51 -16.11 -8.71 1.55
CA THR A 51 -16.48 -9.21 0.21
C THR A 51 -15.78 -8.49 -0.95
N LEU A 52 -15.07 -7.39 -0.67
CA LEU A 52 -14.37 -6.62 -1.70
C LEU A 52 -13.24 -7.45 -2.34
N ASP A 53 -13.16 -7.43 -3.66
CA ASP A 53 -12.08 -8.09 -4.39
C ASP A 53 -10.73 -7.44 -4.08
N ALA A 54 -9.62 -8.15 -4.28
CA ALA A 54 -8.28 -7.64 -3.99
C ALA A 54 -7.77 -6.62 -5.02
N SER A 55 -8.48 -6.44 -6.15
CA SER A 55 -8.10 -5.58 -7.29
C SER A 55 -8.58 -4.14 -7.22
#